data_AF-A0A1V0FWU9-F1
#
_entry.id   AF-A0A1V0FWU9-F1
#
_cell.length_a   1.000
_cell.length_b   1.000
_cell.length_c   1.000
_cell.angle_alpha   90.00
_cell.angle_beta   90.00
_cell.angle_gamma   90.00
#
_symmetry.space_group_name_H-M   'P 1'
#
loop_
_entity.id
_entity.type
_entity.pdbx_description
1 polymer ?
#
loop_
_entity_poly.entity_id
_entity_poly.type
_entity_poly.pdbx_seq_one_letter_code
_entity_poly.pdbx_strand_id
1 'polypeptide(L)' 'MKFGSKIRRLAVAAVAGAIALGASFAVAQAPTFFRIGTGGTAGTYYPIGGLIANAISGAGEKGVPGLVATAVSS' A
#
# COMPACT_ATOMS: atom_id res chain seq x y z
N MET A 1 28.66 40.48 -14.87
CA MET A 1 27.72 39.46 -15.40
C MET A 1 27.28 38.39 -14.36
N LYS A 2 27.18 38.71 -13.06
CA LYS A 2 26.88 37.71 -11.99
C LYS A 2 25.41 37.66 -11.52
N PHE A 3 24.56 38.57 -12.00
CA PHE A 3 23.15 38.68 -11.56
C PHE A 3 22.25 37.62 -12.21
N GLY A 4 22.44 37.35 -13.50
CA GLY A 4 21.67 36.34 -14.24
C GLY A 4 21.89 34.90 -13.76
N SER A 5 23.06 34.58 -13.20
CA SER A 5 23.35 33.25 -12.65
C SER A 5 22.65 32.99 -11.31
N LYS A 6 22.39 34.03 -10.49
CA LYS A 6 21.61 33.89 -9.24
C LYS A 6 20.13 33.61 -9.53
N ILE A 7 19.55 34.32 -10.50
CA ILE A 7 18.16 34.11 -10.93
C ILE A 7 17.97 32.69 -11.50
N ARG A 8 18.91 32.22 -12.33
CA ARG A 8 18.89 30.85 -12.86
C ARG A 8 18.95 29.79 -11.77
N ARG A 9 19.76 30.00 -10.72
CA ARG A 9 19.86 29.09 -9.57
C ARG A 9 18.58 29.07 -8.74
N LEU A 10 17.95 30.23 -8.52
CA LEU A 10 16.66 30.33 -7.84
C LEU A 10 15.54 29.64 -8.63
N ALA A 11 15.51 29.79 -9.95
CA ALA A 11 14.54 29.10 -10.80
C ALA A 11 14.70 27.57 -10.75
N VAL A 12 15.94 27.07 -10.81
CA VAL A 12 16.22 25.63 -10.68
C VAL A 12 15.84 25.11 -9.29
N ALA A 13 16.13 25.87 -8.22
CA ALA A 13 15.74 25.50 -6.87
C ALA A 13 14.22 25.48 -6.68
N ALA A 14 13.50 26.42 -7.27
CA ALA A 14 12.04 26.45 -7.23
C ALA A 14 11.41 25.25 -7.94
N VAL A 15 11.92 24.89 -9.13
CA VAL A 15 11.45 23.70 -9.86
C VAL A 15 11.78 22.41 -9.10
N ALA A 16 12.99 22.29 -8.56
CA ALA A 16 13.37 21.13 -7.75
C ALA A 16 12.49 21.01 -6.48
N GLY A 17 12.19 22.13 -5.82
CA GLY A 17 11.28 22.17 -4.67
C GLY A 17 9.86 21.74 -5.02
N ALA A 18 9.33 22.19 -6.16
CA ALA A 18 8.00 21.78 -6.63
C ALA A 18 7.92 20.28 -6.95
N ILE A 19 8.96 19.70 -7.56
CA ILE A 19 9.03 18.26 -7.84
C ILE A 19 9.11 17.45 -6.54
N ALA A 20 9.91 17.89 -5.57
CA ALA A 20 10.02 17.22 -4.27
C ALA A 20 8.70 17.22 -3.49
N LEU A 21 7.96 18.34 -3.52
CA LEU A 21 6.63 18.44 -2.93
C LEU A 21 5.61 17.57 -3.67
N GLY A 22 5.66 17.51 -5.01
CA GLY A 22 4.77 16.67 -5.82
C GLY A 22 4.99 15.17 -5.65
N ALA A 23 6.24 14.73 -5.40
CA ALA A 23 6.58 13.33 -5.19
C ALA A 23 6.11 12.77 -3.82
N SER A 24 5.65 13.63 -2.91
CA SER A 24 5.31 13.25 -1.54
C SER A 24 3.84 12.84 -1.35
N PHE A 25 3.00 12.94 -2.38
CA PHE A 25 1.58 12.54 -2.30
C PHE A 25 1.41 11.04 -2.56
N ALA A 26 1.87 10.20 -1.64
CA ALA A 26 1.44 8.81 -1.59
C ALA A 26 -0.01 8.76 -1.09
N VAL A 27 -0.96 8.61 -2.01
CA VAL A 27 -2.38 8.43 -1.64
C VAL A 27 -2.54 7.02 -1.07
N ALA A 28 -2.62 6.90 0.25
CA ALA A 28 -2.87 5.62 0.90
C ALA A 28 -4.23 5.07 0.44
N GLN A 29 -4.23 3.91 -0.21
CA GLN A 29 -5.45 3.20 -0.59
C GLN A 29 -6.16 2.72 0.68
N ALA A 30 -7.46 2.99 0.81
CA ALA A 30 -8.24 2.49 1.93
C ALA A 30 -8.33 0.95 1.87
N PRO A 31 -7.99 0.22 2.95
CA PRO A 31 -8.06 -1.23 2.94
C PRO A 31 -9.50 -1.71 2.86
N THR A 32 -9.71 -2.77 2.07
CA THR A 32 -10.95 -3.53 2.03
C THR A 32 -10.80 -4.78 2.90
N PHE A 33 -11.80 -5.11 3.69
CA PHE A 33 -11.75 -6.26 4.61
C PHE A 33 -12.62 -7.40 4.11
N PHE A 34 -12.09 -8.62 4.14
CA PHE A 34 -12.80 -9.84 3.76
C PHE A 34 -12.68 -10.92 4.84
N ARG A 35 -13.79 -11.57 5.18
CA ARG A 35 -13.85 -12.62 6.20
C ARG A 35 -14.18 -13.96 5.56
N ILE A 36 -13.38 -14.97 5.86
CA ILE A 36 -13.60 -16.36 5.44
C ILE A 36 -14.20 -17.10 6.65
N GLY A 37 -15.47 -17.50 6.55
CA GLY A 37 -16.09 -18.36 7.54
C GLY A 37 -15.51 -19.77 7.46
N THR A 38 -15.01 -20.30 8.56
CA THR A 38 -14.51 -21.67 8.67
C THR A 38 -15.20 -22.42 9.80
N GLY A 39 -14.89 -23.71 9.95
CA GLY A 39 -15.18 -24.45 11.18
C GLY A 39 -14.24 -24.05 12.34
N GLY A 40 -14.28 -24.82 13.42
CA GLY A 40 -13.47 -24.59 14.63
C GLY A 40 -11.96 -24.52 14.37
N THR A 41 -11.24 -23.81 15.24
CA THR A 41 -9.77 -23.61 15.16
C THR A 41 -8.96 -24.90 15.16
N ALA A 42 -9.45 -25.95 15.83
CA ALA A 42 -8.81 -27.27 15.86
C ALA A 42 -9.11 -28.14 14.62
N GLY A 43 -10.05 -27.73 13.77
CA GLY A 43 -10.41 -28.44 12.54
C GLY A 43 -9.52 -28.05 11.37
N THR A 44 -9.60 -28.80 10.26
CA THR A 44 -8.81 -28.53 9.05
C THR A 44 -9.19 -27.21 8.36
N TYR A 45 -10.43 -26.74 8.50
CA TYR A 45 -10.91 -25.59 7.75
C TYR A 45 -10.31 -24.26 8.20
N TYR A 46 -10.06 -24.08 9.50
CA TYR A 46 -9.46 -22.84 10.01
C TYR A 46 -8.04 -22.58 9.47
N PRO A 47 -7.07 -23.54 9.55
CA PRO A 47 -5.74 -23.33 8.98
C PRO A 47 -5.78 -23.20 7.46
N ILE A 48 -6.63 -23.95 6.75
CA ILE A 48 -6.79 -23.79 5.29
C ILE A 48 -7.34 -22.40 4.94
N GLY A 49 -8.33 -21.90 5.68
CA GLY A 49 -8.84 -20.55 5.53
C GLY A 49 -7.76 -19.49 5.78
N GLY A 50 -6.86 -19.72 6.74
CA GLY A 50 -5.70 -18.86 7.01
C GLY A 50 -4.71 -18.81 5.86
N LEU A 51 -4.43 -19.96 5.23
CA LEU A 51 -3.57 -20.02 4.03
C LEU A 51 -4.19 -19.26 2.85
N ILE A 52 -5.50 -19.41 2.63
CA ILE A 52 -6.23 -18.68 1.59
C ILE A 52 -6.20 -17.17 1.89
N ALA A 53 -6.47 -16.77 3.13
CA ALA A 53 -6.44 -15.37 3.57
C ALA A 53 -5.06 -14.74 3.32
N ASN A 54 -3.98 -15.46 3.62
CA ASN A 54 -2.62 -15.00 3.36
C ASN A 54 -2.34 -14.86 1.85
N ALA A 55 -2.82 -15.80 1.03
CA ALA A 55 -2.61 -15.78 -0.41
C ALA A 55 -3.36 -14.64 -1.12
N ILE A 56 -4.58 -14.29 -0.67
CA ILE A 56 -5.41 -13.27 -1.34
C ILE A 56 -5.18 -11.86 -0.80
N SER A 57 -4.66 -11.72 0.42
CA SER A 57 -4.32 -10.41 0.96
C SER A 57 -3.25 -9.75 0.09
N GLY A 58 -3.32 -8.43 -0.08
CA GLY A 58 -2.43 -7.63 -0.94
C GLY A 58 -0.98 -7.54 -0.47
N ALA A 59 -0.45 -8.58 0.19
CA ALA A 59 0.90 -8.64 0.75
C ALA A 59 1.97 -9.14 -0.25
N GLY A 60 1.59 -9.61 -1.45
CA GLY A 60 2.52 -10.09 -2.48
C GLY A 60 2.06 -9.80 -3.92
N GLU A 61 2.90 -10.12 -4.91
CA GLU A 61 2.68 -9.79 -6.34
C GLU A 61 1.39 -10.36 -6.95
N LYS A 62 0.80 -11.38 -6.31
CA LYS A 62 -0.41 -12.09 -6.76
C LYS A 62 -1.65 -11.83 -5.90
N GLY A 63 -1.48 -11.12 -4.78
CA GLY A 63 -2.58 -10.78 -3.87
C GLY A 63 -3.43 -9.65 -4.43
N VAL A 64 -4.67 -9.52 -3.95
CA VAL A 64 -5.55 -8.43 -4.38
C VAL A 64 -5.06 -7.12 -3.74
N PRO A 65 -4.68 -6.10 -4.53
CA PRO A 65 -4.20 -4.84 -3.99
C PRO A 65 -5.23 -4.19 -3.07
N GLY A 66 -4.81 -3.76 -1.88
CA GLY A 66 -5.68 -3.13 -0.89
C GLY A 66 -6.65 -4.07 -0.18
N LEU A 67 -6.57 -5.40 -0.38
CA LEU A 67 -7.37 -6.39 0.35
C LEU A 67 -6.64 -6.88 1.60
N VAL A 68 -7.37 -6.95 2.72
CA VAL A 68 -6.97 -7.62 3.96
C VAL A 68 -7.98 -8.71 4.27
N ALA A 69 -7.57 -9.97 4.15
CA ALA A 69 -8.41 -11.11 4.42
C ALA A 69 -8.07 -11.81 5.75
N THR A 70 -9.06 -12.43 6.39
CA THR A 70 -8.85 -13.22 7.61
C THR A 70 -9.80 -14.41 7.70
N ALA A 71 -9.34 -15.49 8.33
CA ALA A 71 -10.16 -16.65 8.67
C ALA A 71 -10.84 -16.46 10.02
N VAL A 72 -12.12 -16.84 10.11
CA VAL A 72 -12.93 -16.69 11.32
C VAL A 72 -13.45 -18.06 11.74
N SER A 73 -13.12 -18.45 12.96
CA SER A 73 -13.67 -19.66 13.59
C SER A 73 -15.07 -19.38 14.10
N SER A 74 -15.94 -20.38 13.97
CA SER A 74 -17.23 -20.46 14.67
C SER A 74 -17.16 -21.46 15.82
#